data_AF-A0A0Q7EA54-F1
#
_entry.id   AF-A0A0Q7EA54-F1
#
_cell.length_a   1.000
_cell.length_b   1.000
_cell.length_c   1.000
_cell.angle_alpha   90.00
_cell.angle_beta   90.00
_cell.angle_gamma   90.00
#
_symmetry.space_group_name_H-M   'P 1'
#
loop_
_entity.id
_entity.type
_entity.pdbx_description
1 polymer ?
#
loop_
_entity_poly.entity_id
_entity_poly.type
_entity_poly.pdbx_seq_one_letter_code
_entity_poly.pdbx_strand_id
1 'polypeptide(L)'
;MKYLFAALILSALAGPAFAEETPKQQCERIIAEAEKGPKQMVAAGNLYSRGGWPGVKCVKRDYVRAFELYAKAGARDSINGLLYDLEAKANQGMEYARIGLVKLQARGYIWVDVEQVR
;
A
#
# COMPACT_ATOMS: atom_id res chain seq x y z
N MET A 1 -7.37 -43.31 -56.54
CA MET A 1 -6.49 -42.14 -56.33
C MET A 1 -6.38 -41.91 -54.84
N LYS A 2 -5.15 -41.86 -54.34
CA LYS A 2 -4.80 -42.08 -52.94
C LYS A 2 -3.94 -40.90 -52.50
N TYR A 3 -4.53 -39.80 -52.05
CA TYR A 3 -3.80 -38.74 -51.38
C TYR A 3 -4.63 -38.20 -50.22
N LEU A 4 -4.13 -38.52 -49.02
CA LEU A 4 -4.60 -38.07 -47.73
C LEU A 4 -4.50 -36.54 -47.65
N PHE A 5 -5.58 -35.90 -47.21
CA PHE A 5 -5.56 -34.51 -46.76
C PHE A 5 -4.70 -34.42 -45.50
N ALA A 6 -3.49 -33.90 -45.62
CA ALA A 6 -2.70 -33.45 -44.49
C ALA A 6 -3.25 -32.10 -43.99
N ALA A 7 -4.27 -32.15 -43.14
CA ALA A 7 -4.70 -30.98 -42.37
C ALA A 7 -3.72 -30.78 -41.21
N LEU A 8 -2.67 -30.00 -41.46
CA LEU A 8 -1.77 -29.46 -40.44
C LEU A 8 -2.56 -28.43 -39.63
N ILE A 9 -3.22 -28.88 -38.56
CA ILE A 9 -3.76 -27.98 -37.55
C ILE A 9 -2.57 -27.46 -36.75
N LEU A 10 -2.03 -26.32 -37.17
CA LEU A 10 -1.12 -25.51 -36.37
C LEU A 10 -1.90 -25.02 -35.13
N SER A 11 -1.95 -25.85 -34.10
CA SER A 11 -2.42 -25.44 -32.79
C SER A 11 -1.32 -24.59 -32.16
N ALA A 12 -1.31 -23.29 -32.50
CA ALA A 12 -0.58 -22.33 -31.69
C ALA A 12 -1.19 -22.38 -30.29
N LEU A 13 -0.48 -23.04 -29.36
CA LEU A 13 -0.70 -22.91 -27.94
C LEU A 13 -0.46 -21.44 -27.58
N ALA A 14 -1.47 -20.60 -27.78
CA ALA A 14 -1.60 -19.35 -27.05
C ALA A 14 -1.87 -19.75 -25.60
N GLY A 15 -0.82 -20.13 -24.87
CA GLY A 15 -0.89 -20.17 -23.42
C GLY A 15 -1.40 -18.81 -22.95
N PRO A 16 -2.23 -18.75 -21.90
CA PRO A 16 -2.67 -17.46 -21.39
C PRO A 16 -1.44 -16.64 -21.05
N ALA A 17 -1.21 -15.57 -21.81
CA ALA A 17 -0.29 -14.53 -21.40
C ALA A 17 -0.92 -13.93 -20.15
N PHE A 18 -0.50 -14.41 -18.98
CA PHE A 18 -0.75 -13.71 -17.73
C PHE A 18 0.00 -12.40 -17.86
N ALA A 19 -0.67 -11.37 -18.39
CA ALA A 19 -0.13 -10.03 -18.44
C ALA A 19 0.21 -9.65 -17.00
N GLU A 20 1.51 -9.54 -16.72
CA GLU A 20 1.98 -9.12 -15.41
C GLU A 20 1.40 -7.72 -15.14
N GLU A 21 0.75 -7.55 -14.00
CA GLU A 21 0.16 -6.26 -13.68
C GLU A 21 1.23 -5.18 -13.60
N THR A 22 0.94 -4.04 -14.21
CA THR A 22 1.78 -2.85 -14.02
C THR A 22 1.77 -2.42 -12.56
N PRO A 23 2.83 -1.74 -12.06
CA PRO A 23 2.85 -1.25 -10.68
C PRO A 23 1.67 -0.33 -10.33
N LYS A 24 1.12 0.39 -11.32
CA LYS A 24 -0.09 1.20 -11.16
C LYS A 24 -1.32 0.32 -10.92
N GLN A 25 -1.55 -0.68 -11.77
CA GLN A 25 -2.67 -1.64 -11.61
C GLN A 25 -2.56 -2.40 -10.29
N GLN A 26 -1.36 -2.82 -9.90
CA GLN A 26 -1.13 -3.48 -8.62
C GLN A 26 -1.52 -2.57 -7.45
N CYS A 27 -1.14 -1.29 -7.50
CA CYS A 27 -1.51 -0.34 -6.46
C CYS A 27 -3.03 -0.11 -6.40
N GLU A 28 -3.68 0.12 -7.54
CA GLU A 28 -5.13 0.30 -7.63
C GLU A 28 -5.88 -0.91 -7.06
N ARG A 29 -5.44 -2.13 -7.37
CA ARG A 29 -6.00 -3.34 -6.78
C ARG A 29 -5.83 -3.38 -5.27
N ILE A 30 -4.62 -3.16 -4.74
CA ILE A 30 -4.39 -3.20 -3.28
C ILE A 30 -5.30 -2.20 -2.55
N ILE A 31 -5.52 -1.01 -3.12
CA ILE A 31 -6.43 -0.01 -2.54
C ILE A 31 -7.89 -0.45 -2.64
N ALA A 32 -8.33 -0.99 -3.78
CA ALA A 32 -9.69 -1.51 -3.96
C ALA A 32 -9.99 -2.69 -3.02
N GLU A 33 -8.96 -3.45 -2.63
CA GLU A 33 -9.06 -4.61 -1.77
C GLU A 33 -8.75 -4.32 -0.29
N ALA A 34 -8.50 -3.06 0.06
CA ALA A 34 -7.94 -2.66 1.35
C ALA A 34 -8.69 -3.23 2.56
N GLU A 35 -10.01 -3.45 2.47
CA GLU A 35 -10.82 -3.95 3.59
C GLU A 35 -11.22 -5.43 3.46
N LYS A 36 -10.70 -6.19 2.49
CA LYS A 36 -11.03 -7.62 2.29
C LYS A 36 -10.43 -8.55 3.35
N GLY A 37 -9.43 -8.10 4.10
CA GLY A 37 -8.84 -8.87 5.18
C GLY A 37 -7.61 -8.22 5.80
N PRO A 38 -7.09 -8.77 6.93
CA PRO A 38 -5.98 -8.15 7.65
C PRO A 38 -4.71 -7.96 6.80
N LYS A 39 -4.40 -8.91 5.91
CA LYS A 39 -3.25 -8.81 5.01
C LYS A 39 -3.40 -7.65 4.02
N GLN A 40 -4.59 -7.50 3.43
CA GLN A 40 -4.89 -6.45 2.47
C GLN A 40 -4.91 -5.07 3.14
N MET A 41 -5.42 -4.99 4.38
CA MET A 41 -5.37 -3.78 5.19
C MET A 41 -3.93 -3.32 5.43
N VAL A 42 -3.04 -4.24 5.81
CA VAL A 42 -1.61 -3.91 5.98
C VAL A 42 -0.97 -3.46 4.67
N ALA A 43 -1.26 -4.15 3.56
CA ALA A 43 -0.73 -3.77 2.25
C ALA A 43 -1.19 -2.36 1.82
N ALA A 44 -2.49 -2.06 1.99
CA ALA A 44 -3.03 -0.74 1.71
C ALA A 44 -2.49 0.32 2.67
N GLY A 45 -2.33 0.00 3.96
CA GLY A 45 -1.72 0.90 4.94
C GLY A 45 -0.30 1.31 4.56
N ASN A 46 0.49 0.37 4.03
CA ASN A 46 1.84 0.64 3.53
C ASN A 46 1.84 1.60 2.34
N LEU A 47 0.84 1.50 1.45
CA LEU A 47 0.68 2.44 0.34
C LEU A 47 0.35 3.84 0.85
N TYR A 48 -0.61 3.96 1.78
CA TYR A 48 -1.01 5.24 2.34
C TYR A 48 0.11 5.91 3.15
N SER A 49 0.94 5.15 3.88
CA SER A 49 2.05 5.72 4.65
C SER A 49 3.19 6.22 3.74
N ARG A 50 3.42 5.57 2.59
CA ARG A 50 4.47 5.96 1.63
C ARG A 50 4.00 7.00 0.62
N GLY A 51 2.71 7.00 0.28
CA GLY A 51 2.15 7.75 -0.85
C GLY A 51 2.23 6.98 -2.19
N GLY A 52 2.34 5.65 -2.13
CA GLY A 52 2.37 4.80 -3.31
C GLY A 52 3.34 3.63 -3.24
N TRP A 53 3.64 3.07 -4.41
CA TRP A 53 4.55 1.94 -4.62
C TRP A 53 5.92 2.46 -5.11
N PRO A 54 7.03 1.71 -4.96
CA PRO A 54 8.30 2.10 -5.55
C PRO A 54 8.17 2.46 -7.04
N GLY A 55 8.64 3.65 -7.40
CA GLY A 55 8.56 4.18 -8.77
C GLY A 55 7.19 4.73 -9.20
N VAL A 56 6.13 4.56 -8.40
CA VAL A 56 4.77 5.00 -8.76
C VAL A 56 4.04 5.66 -7.59
N LYS A 57 3.72 6.95 -7.75
CA LYS A 57 2.76 7.65 -6.89
C LYS A 57 1.34 7.28 -7.32
N CYS A 58 0.65 6.52 -6.50
CA CYS A 58 -0.71 6.05 -6.79
C CYS A 58 -1.74 6.42 -5.73
N VAL A 59 -1.30 6.86 -4.54
CA VAL A 59 -2.20 7.39 -3.52
C VAL A 59 -1.61 8.64 -2.89
N LYS A 60 -2.47 9.56 -2.47
CA LYS A 60 -2.01 10.66 -1.60
C LYS A 60 -1.57 10.05 -0.27
N ARG A 61 -0.43 10.50 0.23
CA ARG A 61 0.06 10.06 1.54
C ARG A 61 -0.93 10.46 2.62
N ASP A 62 -1.34 9.50 3.43
CA ASP A 62 -2.31 9.67 4.51
C ASP A 62 -1.98 8.76 5.69
N TYR A 63 -1.28 9.32 6.68
CA TYR A 63 -0.86 8.60 7.88
C TYR A 63 -2.01 8.16 8.77
N VAL A 64 -3.13 8.89 8.73
CA VAL A 64 -4.33 8.54 9.50
C VAL A 64 -4.94 7.30 8.88
N ARG A 65 -5.14 7.30 7.56
CA ARG A 65 -5.71 6.14 6.88
C ARG A 65 -4.81 4.90 7.01
N ALA A 66 -3.49 5.09 6.96
CA ALA A 66 -2.54 4.02 7.22
C ALA A 66 -2.71 3.43 8.63
N PHE A 67 -2.76 4.30 9.65
CA PHE A 67 -2.96 3.90 11.04
C PHE A 67 -4.28 3.13 11.22
N GLU A 68 -5.39 3.65 10.70
CA GLU A 68 -6.70 3.00 10.79
C GLU A 68 -6.69 1.59 10.19
N LEU A 69 -6.07 1.42 9.03
CA LEU A 69 -5.98 0.11 8.37
C LEU A 69 -5.12 -0.86 9.20
N TYR A 70 -3.99 -0.41 9.75
CA TYR A 70 -3.18 -1.24 10.64
C TYR A 70 -3.93 -1.61 11.93
N ALA A 71 -4.68 -0.68 12.51
CA ALA A 71 -5.48 -0.91 13.70
C ALA A 71 -6.60 -1.92 13.44
N LYS A 72 -7.36 -1.76 12.35
CA LYS A 72 -8.39 -2.73 11.93
C LYS A 72 -7.80 -4.11 11.66
N ALA A 73 -6.58 -4.19 11.14
CA ALA A 73 -5.87 -5.43 10.89
C ALA A 73 -5.28 -6.09 12.15
N GLY A 74 -5.26 -5.40 13.30
CA GLY A 74 -4.54 -5.84 14.50
C GLY A 74 -3.01 -5.81 14.35
N ALA A 75 -2.48 -5.07 13.37
CA ALA A 75 -1.06 -5.05 13.01
C ALA A 75 -0.26 -4.06 13.88
N ARG A 76 -0.02 -4.43 15.14
CA ARG A 76 0.64 -3.57 16.14
C ARG A 76 2.06 -3.15 15.72
N ASP A 77 2.82 -4.04 15.11
CA ASP A 77 4.19 -3.73 14.66
C ASP A 77 4.19 -2.66 13.56
N SER A 78 3.22 -2.71 12.64
CA SER A 78 3.05 -1.69 11.60
C SER A 78 2.65 -0.33 12.19
N ILE A 79 1.83 -0.32 13.25
CA ILE A 79 1.49 0.90 13.99
C ILE A 79 2.74 1.49 14.63
N ASN A 80 3.47 0.68 15.41
CA ASN A 80 4.67 1.14 16.11
C ASN A 80 5.73 1.64 15.12
N GLY A 81 5.93 0.92 14.02
CA GLY A 81 6.84 1.34 12.95
C GLY A 81 6.43 2.65 12.29
N LEU A 82 5.13 2.85 12.05
CA LEU A 82 4.60 4.12 11.52
C LEU A 82 4.87 5.29 12.48
N LEU A 83 4.58 5.11 13.78
CA LEU A 83 4.78 6.16 14.78
C LEU A 83 6.26 6.48 14.96
N TYR A 84 7.11 5.46 15.09
CA TYR A 84 8.55 5.64 15.18
C TYR A 84 9.11 6.40 13.98
N ASP A 85 8.70 6.03 12.75
CA ASP A 85 9.14 6.70 11.53
C ASP A 85 8.68 8.17 11.48
N LEU A 86 7.45 8.45 11.90
CA LEU A 86 6.92 9.81 11.97
C LEU A 86 7.65 10.66 13.02
N GLU A 87 7.87 10.14 14.21
CA GLU A 87 8.60 10.82 15.28
C GLU A 87 10.05 11.10 14.87
N ALA A 88 10.75 10.10 14.32
CA ALA A 88 12.12 10.25 13.86
C ALA A 88 12.25 11.32 12.76
N LYS A 89 11.30 11.35 11.81
CA LYS A 89 11.27 12.37 10.74
C LYS A 89 10.87 13.75 11.26
N ALA A 90 9.91 13.80 12.18
CA ALA A 90 9.48 15.06 12.77
C ALA A 90 10.62 15.69 13.58
N ASN A 91 11.38 14.90 14.34
CA ASN A 91 12.62 15.31 15.05
C ASN A 91 13.79 15.73 14.12
N GLN A 92 13.66 15.47 12.82
CA GLN A 92 14.59 15.96 11.78
C GLN A 92 14.04 17.22 11.10
N GLY A 93 13.01 17.86 11.66
CA GLY A 93 12.36 19.04 11.09
C GLY A 93 11.45 18.75 9.88
N MET A 94 11.08 17.49 9.61
CA MET A 94 10.18 17.18 8.50
C MET A 94 8.73 17.51 8.86
N GLU A 95 8.27 18.67 8.41
CA GLU A 95 6.95 19.21 8.77
C GLU A 95 5.77 18.27 8.47
N TYR A 96 5.82 17.53 7.35
CA TYR A 96 4.76 16.58 7.01
C TYR A 96 4.59 15.47 8.04
N ALA A 97 5.67 15.08 8.72
CA ALA A 97 5.64 14.04 9.74
C ALA A 97 5.05 14.59 11.05
N ARG A 98 5.43 15.82 11.43
CA ARG A 98 4.82 16.55 12.54
C ARG A 98 3.30 16.72 12.33
N ILE A 99 2.89 17.16 11.14
CA ILE A 99 1.45 17.26 10.78
C ILE A 99 0.76 15.89 10.88
N GLY A 100 1.45 14.82 10.49
CA GLY A 100 0.97 13.44 10.65
C GLY A 100 0.67 13.10 12.11
N LEU A 101 1.62 13.36 13.01
CA LEU A 101 1.47 13.13 14.45
C LEU A 101 0.32 13.96 15.05
N VAL A 102 0.24 15.27 14.73
CA VAL A 102 -0.87 16.14 15.16
C VAL A 102 -2.22 15.56 14.74
N LYS A 103 -2.34 15.08 13.49
CA LYS A 103 -3.60 14.52 12.97
C LYS A 103 -4.00 13.20 13.64
N LEU A 104 -3.03 12.40 14.07
CA LEU A 104 -3.26 11.16 14.82
C LEU A 104 -3.68 11.49 16.26
N GLN A 105 -3.00 12.44 16.90
CA GLN A 105 -3.34 12.90 18.25
C GLN A 105 -4.74 13.54 18.30
N ALA A 106 -5.08 14.40 17.33
CA ALA A 106 -6.39 15.03 17.24
C ALA A 106 -7.55 14.03 17.07
N ARG A 107 -7.27 12.79 16.63
CA ARG A 107 -8.23 11.69 16.55
C ARG A 107 -8.25 10.79 17.79
N GLY A 108 -7.42 11.08 18.78
CA GLY A 108 -7.28 10.28 19.99
C GLY A 108 -6.55 8.95 19.79
N TYR A 109 -5.81 8.78 18.68
CA TYR A 109 -5.11 7.53 18.39
C TYR A 109 -3.79 7.39 19.16
N ILE A 110 -3.17 8.51 19.49
CA ILE A 110 -1.90 8.57 20.20
C ILE A 110 -1.92 9.70 21.23
N TRP A 111 -1.03 9.57 22.21
CA TRP A 111 -0.69 10.62 23.16
C TRP A 111 0.81 10.88 23.03
N VAL A 112 1.15 11.96 22.34
CA VAL A 112 2.53 12.42 22.13
C VAL A 112 2.58 13.92 22.41
N ASP A 113 3.63 14.38 23.06
CA ASP A 113 3.87 15.81 23.22
C ASP A 113 4.52 16.34 21.93
N VAL A 114 3.68 16.68 20.95
CA VAL A 114 4.15 17.12 19.62
C VAL A 114 4.90 18.45 19.70
N GLU A 115 4.72 19.25 20.76
CA GLU A 115 5.48 20.49 20.97
C GLU A 115 6.95 20.22 21.30
N GLN A 116 7.27 19.03 21.83
CA GLN A 116 8.64 18.61 22.12
C GLN A 116 9.37 17.98 20.94
N VAL A 117 8.65 17.61 19.88
CA VAL A 117 9.22 17.03 18.66
C VAL A 117 9.75 18.16 17.76
N ARG A 118 11.08 18.28 17.66
CA ARG A 118 11.80 19.45 17.09
C ARG A 118 11.98 19.41 15.57
#